data_AF-A0A2E7LGD7-F1
#
_entry.id   AF-A0A2E7LGD7-F1
#
_cell.length_a   1.000
_cell.length_b   1.000
_cell.length_c   1.000
_cell.angle_alpha   90.00
_cell.angle_beta   90.00
_cell.angle_gamma   90.00
#
_symmetry.space_group_name_H-M   'P 1'
#
loop_
_entity.id
_entity.type
_entity.pdbx_description
1 polymer ?
#
loop_
_entity_poly.entity_id
_entity_poly.type
_entity_poly.pdbx_seq_one_letter_code
_entity_poly.pdbx_strand_id
1 'polypeptide(L)'
;MTITAQLTQRCLRPGVLVAVLCGTIAAFVWHDAPAEPPGNRVATGQKSKPAYSTRSLRGRVVWLAEALARRFNIVQVPEAARKSLAIETRDGSLIPLAEDVRGRGFRRDLRLRKMDLELMVRIYDRSPVAQIVRVYSLEKEGKFEVDYWCDICAIAMYELKPCECCQAEIELRKRPAR
;
A
#
# COMPACT_ATOMS: atom_id res chain seq x y z
N MET A 1 -21.13 47.30 29.54
CA MET A 1 -21.24 47.54 30.99
C MET A 1 -20.04 46.87 31.66
N THR A 2 -19.08 47.71 32.03
CA THR A 2 -18.04 47.48 33.03
C THR A 2 -18.66 46.94 34.33
N ILE A 3 -17.95 46.09 35.06
CA ILE A 3 -17.63 46.29 36.49
C ILE A 3 -16.67 45.17 36.93
N THR A 4 -15.55 45.66 37.43
CA THR A 4 -14.41 45.04 38.08
C THR A 4 -14.72 44.72 39.55
N ALA A 5 -13.79 43.96 40.16
CA ALA A 5 -13.52 43.90 41.59
C ALA A 5 -14.45 42.95 42.38
N GLN A 6 -14.05 42.29 43.47
CA GLN A 6 -13.04 42.54 44.49
C GLN A 6 -13.12 41.31 45.44
N LEU A 7 -12.06 40.81 46.09
CA LEU A 7 -11.76 40.98 47.54
C LEU A 7 -11.04 39.68 47.98
N THR A 8 -9.77 39.76 48.41
CA THR A 8 -9.29 39.66 49.81
C THR A 8 -9.56 38.30 50.49
N GLN A 9 -8.68 37.67 51.26
CA GLN A 9 -7.75 38.22 52.25
C GLN A 9 -6.88 37.06 52.81
N ARG A 10 -5.60 37.38 53.09
CA ARG A 10 -4.77 37.03 54.26
C ARG A 10 -4.89 35.64 54.93
N CYS A 11 -3.72 35.03 55.19
CA CYS A 11 -3.25 34.54 56.51
C CYS A 11 -1.81 34.00 56.30
N LEU A 12 -0.76 34.70 56.74
CA LEU A 12 -0.10 34.63 58.07
C LEU A 12 1.19 33.78 58.04
N ARG A 13 2.30 34.52 58.24
CA ARG A 13 3.69 34.21 58.67
C ARG A 13 3.79 33.21 59.85
N PRO A 14 4.99 32.84 60.41
CA PRO A 14 6.39 33.17 60.09
C PRO A 14 7.41 31.99 60.19
N GLY A 15 8.67 32.28 59.82
CA GLY A 15 9.87 31.76 60.50
C GLY A 15 10.54 30.57 59.82
N VAL A 16 11.87 30.41 59.78
CA VAL A 16 13.00 31.06 60.46
C VAL A 16 14.29 30.68 59.69
N LEU A 17 15.32 31.51 59.88
CA LEU A 17 16.76 31.26 59.78
C LEU A 17 17.50 31.50 58.45
N VAL A 18 18.29 32.57 58.55
CA VAL A 18 19.34 33.07 57.69
C VAL A 18 20.53 32.10 57.68
N ALA A 19 21.10 31.87 56.51
CA ALA A 19 22.51 31.53 56.36
C ALA A 19 23.07 32.32 55.16
N VAL A 20 23.83 33.37 55.47
CA VAL A 20 24.65 34.12 54.53
C VAL A 20 25.90 33.29 54.26
N LEU A 21 26.16 32.95 53.00
CA LEU A 21 27.48 32.52 52.54
C LEU A 21 27.70 32.93 51.09
N CYS A 22 28.56 33.94 50.94
CA CYS A 22 29.52 34.21 49.86
C CYS A 22 29.48 33.27 48.64
N GLY A 23 29.29 33.85 47.46
CA GLY A 23 29.60 33.17 46.20
C GLY A 23 29.12 33.91 44.96
N THR A 24 30.02 34.71 44.37
CA THR A 24 30.10 35.04 42.93
C THR A 24 28.81 35.33 42.16
N ILE A 25 28.63 36.61 41.78
CA ILE A 25 27.65 37.05 40.77
C ILE A 25 28.06 36.45 39.40
N ALA A 26 27.51 35.29 39.06
CA ALA A 26 27.44 34.84 37.68
C ALA A 26 26.22 35.52 37.05
N ALA A 27 26.45 36.38 36.06
CA ALA A 27 25.39 36.95 35.23
C ALA A 27 24.71 35.82 34.46
N PHE A 28 23.63 35.27 35.03
CA PHE A 28 22.70 34.40 34.30
C PHE A 28 21.88 35.29 33.36
N VAL A 29 22.33 35.36 32.11
CA VAL A 29 21.50 35.86 31.00
C VAL A 29 20.36 34.86 30.83
N TRP A 30 19.19 35.19 31.38
CA TRP A 30 17.94 34.51 31.03
C TRP A 30 17.62 34.86 29.58
N HIS A 31 17.94 33.95 28.66
CA HIS A 31 17.28 33.90 27.37
C HIS A 31 15.91 33.27 27.62
N ASP A 32 14.85 34.09 27.65
CA ASP A 32 13.48 33.62 27.60
C ASP A 32 13.27 32.90 26.26
N ALA A 33 13.46 31.58 26.27
CA ALA A 33 13.04 30.75 25.16
C ALA A 33 11.50 30.81 25.08
N PRO A 34 10.90 31.19 23.94
CA PRO A 34 9.44 31.24 23.83
C PRO A 34 8.87 29.84 24.04
N ALA A 35 7.92 29.72 24.96
CA ALA A 35 7.19 28.49 25.21
C ALA A 35 6.52 28.02 23.92
N GLU A 36 6.88 26.82 23.45
CA GLU A 36 6.20 26.19 22.32
C GLU A 36 4.70 26.04 22.64
N PRO A 37 3.80 26.41 21.72
CA PRO A 37 2.37 26.22 21.93
C PRO A 37 2.08 24.73 22.13
N PRO A 38 1.11 24.35 22.98
CA PRO A 38 0.80 22.95 23.27
C PRO A 38 0.43 22.23 21.96
N GLY A 39 1.41 21.53 21.41
CA GLY A 39 1.26 20.73 20.21
C GLY A 39 0.23 19.65 20.46
N ASN A 40 -0.84 19.69 19.68
CA ASN A 40 -1.89 18.69 19.67
C ASN A 40 -1.30 17.35 19.22
N ARG A 41 -0.73 16.58 20.16
CA ARG A 41 -0.22 15.24 19.92
C ARG A 41 -1.41 14.30 19.80
N VAL A 42 -1.97 14.25 18.60
CA VAL A 42 -2.90 13.18 18.23
C VAL A 42 -2.14 11.87 18.39
N ALA A 43 -2.52 11.10 19.41
CA ALA A 43 -1.99 9.76 19.63
C ALA A 43 -2.24 8.94 18.37
N THR A 44 -1.16 8.64 17.64
CA THR A 44 -1.20 7.79 16.45
C THR A 44 -1.34 6.35 16.93
N GLY A 45 -2.58 5.93 17.17
CA GLY A 45 -2.91 4.52 17.35
C GLY A 45 -2.40 3.74 16.13
N GLN A 46 -1.42 2.86 16.35
CA GLN A 46 -0.90 1.98 15.31
C GLN A 46 -2.03 1.07 14.83
N LYS A 47 -2.63 1.38 13.67
CA LYS A 47 -3.52 0.46 12.97
C LYS A 47 -2.73 -0.79 12.60
N SER A 48 -3.12 -1.96 13.11
CA SER A 48 -2.50 -3.23 12.74
C SER A 48 -2.69 -3.50 11.25
N LYS A 49 -1.66 -4.05 10.59
CA LYS A 49 -1.73 -4.40 9.17
C LYS A 49 -2.74 -5.55 8.99
N PRO A 50 -3.56 -5.54 7.91
CA PRO A 50 -4.46 -6.65 7.61
C PRO A 50 -3.70 -7.97 7.41
N ALA A 51 -4.21 -9.05 8.00
CA ALA A 51 -3.66 -10.39 7.83
C ALA A 51 -3.96 -10.94 6.41
N TYR A 52 -3.00 -11.67 5.85
CA TYR A 52 -3.11 -12.30 4.53
C TYR A 52 -2.28 -13.57 4.45
N SER A 53 -2.67 -14.46 3.52
CA SER A 53 -1.88 -15.62 3.12
C SER A 53 -1.28 -15.41 1.73
N THR A 54 -0.08 -15.95 1.50
CA THR A 54 0.53 -15.99 0.16
C THR A 54 0.26 -17.34 -0.48
N ARG A 55 -0.19 -17.35 -1.73
CA ARG A 55 -0.49 -18.59 -2.48
C ARG A 55 0.11 -18.53 -3.89
N SER A 56 0.41 -19.71 -4.43
CA SER A 56 0.74 -19.89 -5.85
C SER A 56 -0.46 -20.47 -6.58
N LEU A 57 -0.97 -19.75 -7.58
CA LEU A 57 -2.14 -20.13 -8.36
C LEU A 57 -1.73 -20.39 -9.82
N ARG A 58 -1.97 -21.60 -10.31
CA ARG A 58 -1.67 -21.99 -11.70
C ARG A 58 -2.92 -22.00 -12.55
N GLY A 59 -2.87 -21.35 -13.70
CA GLY A 59 -4.02 -21.26 -14.59
C GLY A 59 -3.91 -20.14 -15.62
N ARG A 60 -5.07 -19.68 -16.09
CA ARG A 60 -5.19 -18.61 -17.09
C ARG A 60 -5.99 -17.44 -16.55
N VAL A 61 -5.54 -16.22 -16.85
CA VAL A 61 -6.31 -15.01 -16.54
C VAL A 61 -7.36 -14.77 -17.62
N VAL A 62 -8.61 -14.61 -17.19
CA VAL A 62 -9.79 -14.45 -18.04
C VAL A 62 -10.61 -13.24 -17.59
N TRP A 63 -11.49 -12.76 -18.46
CA TRP A 63 -12.51 -11.82 -18.03
C TRP A 63 -13.48 -12.52 -17.08
N LEU A 64 -13.73 -11.92 -15.91
CA LEU A 64 -14.58 -12.53 -14.89
C LEU A 64 -16.01 -12.72 -15.42
N ALA A 65 -16.55 -11.73 -16.13
CA ALA A 65 -17.90 -11.80 -16.70
C ALA A 65 -18.07 -12.96 -17.69
N GLU A 66 -17.09 -13.16 -18.58
CA GLU A 66 -17.12 -14.26 -19.57
C GLU A 66 -17.04 -15.62 -18.88
N ALA A 67 -16.21 -15.75 -17.85
CA ALA A 67 -16.09 -16.99 -17.08
C ALA A 67 -17.38 -17.29 -16.30
N LEU A 68 -17.99 -16.28 -15.67
CA LEU A 68 -19.26 -16.41 -14.94
C LEU A 68 -20.41 -16.83 -15.86
N ALA A 69 -20.52 -16.20 -17.04
CA ALA A 69 -21.53 -16.56 -18.03
C ALA A 69 -21.34 -18.00 -18.52
N ARG A 70 -20.11 -18.37 -18.92
CA ARG A 70 -19.78 -19.70 -19.44
C ARG A 70 -20.04 -20.83 -18.42
N ARG A 71 -19.77 -20.59 -17.14
CA ARG A 71 -19.74 -21.64 -16.12
C ARG A 71 -20.98 -21.73 -15.26
N PHE A 72 -21.64 -20.60 -15.03
CA PHE A 72 -22.75 -20.50 -14.08
C PHE A 72 -23.99 -19.83 -14.69
N ASN A 73 -23.96 -19.49 -15.97
CA ASN A 73 -25.03 -18.75 -16.65
C ASN A 73 -25.34 -17.39 -15.98
N ILE A 74 -24.35 -16.78 -15.32
CA ILE A 74 -24.47 -15.46 -14.70
C ILE A 74 -23.95 -14.43 -15.70
N VAL A 75 -24.88 -13.74 -16.37
CA VAL A 75 -24.56 -12.71 -17.36
C VAL A 75 -24.46 -11.36 -16.67
N GLN A 76 -23.32 -10.68 -16.84
CA GLN A 76 -23.15 -9.30 -16.37
C GLN A 76 -23.62 -8.29 -17.42
N VAL A 77 -24.04 -7.12 -16.95
CA VAL A 77 -24.37 -5.98 -17.81
C VAL A 77 -23.19 -5.60 -18.74
N PRO A 78 -23.43 -5.12 -19.97
CA PRO A 78 -22.38 -4.89 -20.96
C PRO A 78 -21.26 -3.95 -20.47
N GLU A 79 -21.61 -2.92 -19.70
CA GLU A 79 -20.67 -1.94 -19.14
C GLU A 79 -19.75 -2.52 -18.05
N ALA A 80 -20.05 -3.71 -17.52
CA ALA A 80 -19.24 -4.42 -16.53
C ALA A 80 -18.37 -5.53 -17.15
N ALA A 81 -18.72 -6.03 -18.34
CA ALA A 81 -18.17 -7.27 -18.91
C ALA A 81 -16.63 -7.29 -19.06
N ARG A 82 -16.00 -6.12 -19.21
CA ARG A 82 -14.54 -5.97 -19.39
C ARG A 82 -13.87 -5.12 -18.31
N LYS A 83 -14.46 -5.08 -17.11
CA LYS A 83 -13.93 -4.29 -15.98
C LYS A 83 -13.19 -5.12 -14.94
N SER A 84 -13.46 -6.41 -14.84
CA SER A 84 -12.86 -7.28 -13.82
C SER A 84 -12.24 -8.54 -14.44
N LEU A 85 -11.13 -8.96 -13.85
CA LEU A 85 -10.39 -10.14 -14.24
C LEU A 85 -10.46 -11.20 -13.14
N ALA A 86 -10.25 -12.45 -13.53
CA ALA A 86 -10.11 -13.57 -12.62
C ALA A 86 -9.04 -14.53 -13.15
N ILE A 87 -8.42 -15.30 -12.25
CA ILE A 87 -7.67 -16.48 -12.65
C ILE A 87 -8.58 -17.71 -12.58
N GLU A 88 -8.68 -18.40 -13.70
CA GLU A 88 -9.28 -19.72 -13.79
C GLU A 88 -8.15 -20.74 -13.60
N THR A 89 -8.15 -21.42 -12.46
CA THR A 89 -7.11 -22.37 -12.08
C THR A 89 -7.41 -23.76 -12.65
N ARG A 90 -6.38 -24.61 -12.72
CA ARG A 90 -6.48 -25.95 -13.33
C ARG A 90 -7.45 -26.91 -12.62
N ASP A 91 -7.66 -26.71 -11.32
CA ASP A 91 -8.66 -27.41 -10.50
C ASP A 91 -10.09 -26.89 -10.74
N GLY A 92 -10.25 -25.93 -11.64
CA GLY A 92 -11.54 -25.31 -11.94
C GLY A 92 -11.92 -24.21 -10.96
N SER A 93 -11.09 -23.78 -10.01
CA SER A 93 -11.45 -22.61 -9.19
C SER A 93 -11.45 -21.32 -10.03
N LEU A 94 -12.34 -20.38 -9.71
CA LEU A 94 -12.41 -19.06 -10.35
C LEU A 94 -12.18 -17.99 -9.28
N ILE A 95 -10.99 -17.38 -9.29
CA ILE A 95 -10.56 -16.47 -8.23
C ILE A 95 -10.48 -15.05 -8.80
N PRO A 96 -11.28 -14.09 -8.30
CA PRO A 96 -11.25 -12.71 -8.77
C PRO A 96 -9.90 -12.05 -8.44
N LEU A 97 -9.39 -11.24 -9.36
CA LEU A 97 -8.13 -10.53 -9.22
C LEU A 97 -8.37 -9.08 -8.85
N ALA A 98 -7.53 -8.54 -7.96
CA ALA A 98 -7.54 -7.13 -7.63
C ALA A 98 -7.11 -6.30 -8.85
N GLU A 99 -7.81 -5.19 -9.09
CA GLU A 99 -7.48 -4.22 -10.15
C GLU A 99 -6.43 -3.21 -9.68
N ASP A 100 -5.29 -3.73 -9.22
CA ASP A 100 -4.10 -2.94 -8.88
C ASP A 100 -3.16 -2.80 -10.08
N VAL A 101 -1.93 -2.29 -9.88
CA VAL A 101 -0.97 -2.07 -10.97
C VAL A 101 -0.69 -3.36 -11.77
N ARG A 102 -0.55 -4.51 -11.10
CA ARG A 102 -0.27 -5.79 -11.77
C ARG A 102 -1.54 -6.37 -12.39
N GLY A 103 -2.69 -6.29 -11.70
CA GLY A 103 -3.98 -6.68 -12.26
C GLY A 103 -4.32 -5.92 -13.55
N ARG A 104 -4.10 -4.60 -13.55
CA ARG A 104 -4.28 -3.74 -14.71
C ARG A 104 -3.39 -4.13 -15.89
N GLY A 105 -2.20 -4.69 -15.63
CA GLY A 105 -1.30 -5.24 -16.65
C GLY A 105 -1.99 -6.27 -17.56
N PHE A 106 -2.75 -7.20 -16.98
CA PHE A 106 -3.51 -8.21 -17.74
C PHE A 106 -4.65 -7.63 -18.56
N ARG A 107 -5.20 -6.49 -18.14
CA ARG A 107 -6.22 -5.77 -18.88
C ARG A 107 -5.64 -5.13 -20.14
N ARG A 108 -4.50 -4.46 -19.98
CA ARG A 108 -3.82 -3.69 -21.04
C ARG A 108 -3.14 -4.57 -22.08
N ASP A 109 -2.56 -5.69 -21.67
CA ASP A 109 -1.84 -6.57 -22.58
C ASP A 109 -2.51 -7.95 -22.70
N LEU A 110 -3.06 -8.21 -23.89
CA LEU A 110 -3.67 -9.49 -24.25
C LEU A 110 -2.67 -10.66 -24.25
N ARG A 111 -1.37 -10.41 -24.45
CA ARG A 111 -0.34 -11.47 -24.45
C ARG A 111 -0.30 -12.19 -23.11
N LEU A 112 -0.40 -11.45 -22.02
CA LEU A 112 -0.39 -12.03 -20.66
C LEU A 112 -1.54 -13.02 -20.45
N ARG A 113 -2.74 -12.73 -20.97
CA ARG A 113 -3.91 -13.62 -20.84
C ARG A 113 -3.87 -14.86 -21.72
N LYS A 114 -2.98 -14.89 -22.72
CA LYS A 114 -2.77 -16.05 -23.61
C LYS A 114 -1.74 -17.04 -23.07
N MET A 115 -0.95 -16.67 -22.05
CA MET A 115 0.07 -17.51 -21.45
C MET A 115 -0.53 -18.56 -20.49
N ASP A 116 0.19 -19.66 -20.27
CA ASP A 116 -0.01 -20.52 -19.10
C ASP A 116 0.78 -19.91 -17.94
N LEU A 117 0.10 -19.62 -16.83
CA LEU A 117 0.63 -18.77 -15.78
C LEU A 117 0.71 -19.49 -14.44
N GLU A 118 1.70 -19.10 -13.66
CA GLU A 118 1.70 -19.25 -12.21
C GLU A 118 1.74 -17.85 -11.57
N LEU A 119 0.68 -17.49 -10.85
CA LEU A 119 0.59 -16.23 -10.13
C LEU A 119 0.92 -16.45 -8.66
N MET A 120 1.89 -15.71 -8.14
CA MET A 120 2.07 -15.58 -6.70
C MET A 120 1.16 -14.45 -6.22
N VAL A 121 0.22 -14.76 -5.34
CA VAL A 121 -0.82 -13.82 -4.90
C VAL A 121 -0.87 -13.71 -3.38
N ARG A 122 -1.39 -12.57 -2.90
CA ARG A 122 -1.86 -12.40 -1.53
C ARG A 122 -3.38 -12.48 -1.51
N ILE A 123 -3.91 -13.24 -0.57
CA ILE A 123 -5.34 -13.29 -0.27
C ILE A 123 -5.50 -12.86 1.18
N TYR A 124 -6.20 -11.75 1.37
CA TYR A 124 -6.46 -11.18 2.69
C TYR A 124 -7.56 -11.97 3.41
N ASP A 125 -7.45 -12.04 4.72
CA ASP A 125 -8.44 -12.74 5.54
C ASP A 125 -9.83 -12.13 5.31
N ARG A 126 -10.82 -12.99 5.06
CA ARG A 126 -12.21 -12.61 4.73
C ARG A 126 -12.42 -11.91 3.38
N SER A 127 -11.43 -11.93 2.48
CA SER A 127 -11.59 -11.48 1.09
C SER A 127 -11.30 -12.61 0.10
N PRO A 128 -12.15 -12.86 -0.90
CA PRO A 128 -11.87 -13.83 -1.96
C PRO A 128 -10.97 -13.25 -3.08
N VAL A 129 -10.65 -11.95 -3.02
CA VAL A 129 -9.91 -11.26 -4.08
C VAL A 129 -8.41 -11.48 -3.92
N ALA A 130 -7.78 -11.97 -4.98
CA ALA A 130 -6.35 -12.20 -5.03
C ALA A 130 -5.60 -10.96 -5.54
N GLN A 131 -4.65 -10.47 -4.74
CA GLN A 131 -3.71 -9.43 -5.13
C GLN A 131 -2.46 -10.06 -5.73
N ILE A 132 -2.09 -9.69 -6.95
CA ILE A 132 -0.93 -10.28 -7.65
C ILE A 132 0.37 -9.68 -7.08
N VAL A 133 1.34 -10.54 -6.76
CA VAL A 133 2.67 -10.15 -6.29
C VAL A 133 3.73 -10.45 -7.33
N ARG A 134 3.67 -11.61 -7.99
CA ARG A 134 4.56 -12.01 -9.08
C ARG A 134 3.80 -12.76 -10.16
N VAL A 135 4.29 -12.65 -11.39
CA VAL A 135 3.75 -13.32 -12.57
C VAL A 135 4.82 -14.21 -13.15
N TYR A 136 4.51 -15.49 -13.32
CA TYR A 136 5.40 -16.42 -14.00
C TYR A 136 4.71 -17.01 -15.22
N SER A 137 5.41 -17.05 -16.35
CA SER A 137 5.06 -17.84 -17.53
C SER A 137 5.58 -19.26 -17.35
N LEU A 138 4.73 -20.24 -17.64
CA LEU A 138 5.09 -21.65 -17.66
C LEU A 138 5.28 -22.09 -19.11
N GLU A 139 6.51 -22.41 -19.47
CA GLU A 139 6.92 -22.83 -20.81
C GLU A 139 7.59 -24.22 -20.75
N LYS A 140 7.83 -24.84 -21.91
CA LYS A 140 8.44 -26.18 -21.95
C LYS A 140 9.86 -26.16 -21.39
N GLU A 141 10.56 -25.06 -21.63
CA GLU A 141 11.94 -24.79 -21.25
C GLU A 141 12.07 -24.43 -19.77
N GLY A 142 10.96 -24.12 -19.08
CA GLY A 142 10.95 -23.84 -17.65
C GLY A 142 9.98 -22.74 -17.23
N LYS A 143 10.24 -22.20 -16.04
CA LYS A 143 9.43 -21.15 -15.41
C LYS A 143 10.15 -19.81 -15.57
N PHE A 144 9.44 -18.81 -16.07
CA PHE A 144 10.00 -17.49 -16.32
C PHE A 144 9.23 -16.41 -15.58
N GLU A 145 9.91 -15.57 -14.79
CA GLU A 145 9.31 -14.36 -14.23
C GLU A 145 9.07 -13.35 -15.35
N VAL A 146 7.85 -12.80 -15.38
CA VAL A 146 7.39 -11.87 -16.40
C VAL A 146 7.30 -10.47 -15.80
N ASP A 147 8.04 -9.54 -16.41
CA ASP A 147 7.98 -8.12 -16.12
C ASP A 147 8.05 -7.32 -17.43
N TYR A 148 7.86 -6.00 -17.34
CA TYR A 148 8.19 -5.10 -18.42
C TYR A 148 9.50 -4.39 -18.11
N TRP A 149 10.35 -4.18 -19.10
CA TRP A 149 11.68 -3.61 -18.92
C TRP A 149 11.88 -2.36 -19.76
N CYS A 150 12.55 -1.38 -19.17
CA CYS A 150 13.03 -0.20 -19.88
C CYS A 150 14.55 -0.29 -20.03
N ASP A 151 15.06 -0.33 -21.26
CA ASP A 151 16.49 -0.40 -21.53
C ASP A 151 17.25 0.89 -21.17
N ILE A 152 16.57 2.03 -21.14
CA ILE A 152 17.19 3.32 -20.81
C ILE A 152 17.39 3.45 -19.30
N CYS A 153 16.36 3.16 -18.51
CA CYS A 153 16.38 3.34 -17.05
C CYS A 153 16.85 2.10 -16.29
N ALA A 154 16.92 0.94 -16.95
CA ALA A 154 17.18 -0.35 -16.33
C ALA A 154 16.26 -0.65 -15.13
N ILE A 155 14.96 -0.36 -15.28
CA ILE A 155 13.94 -0.61 -14.25
C ILE A 155 12.85 -1.56 -14.77
N ALA A 156 12.29 -2.34 -13.83
CA ALA A 156 11.17 -3.23 -14.08
C ALA A 156 9.83 -2.55 -13.78
N MET A 157 8.85 -2.83 -14.64
CA MET A 157 7.51 -2.29 -14.66
C MET A 157 6.51 -3.45 -14.72
N TYR A 158 5.24 -3.20 -14.36
CA TYR A 158 4.24 -4.27 -14.17
C TYR A 158 3.01 -4.18 -15.06
N GLU A 159 2.97 -3.18 -15.93
CA GLU A 159 1.94 -3.00 -16.94
C GLU A 159 2.55 -2.38 -18.19
N LEU A 160 1.92 -2.60 -19.34
CA LEU A 160 2.31 -1.96 -20.58
C LEU A 160 1.90 -0.47 -20.55
N LYS A 161 2.89 0.40 -20.42
CA LYS A 161 2.78 1.88 -20.47
C LYS A 161 4.14 2.49 -20.82
N PRO A 162 4.23 3.78 -21.18
CA PRO A 162 5.52 4.46 -21.20
C PRO A 162 6.24 4.37 -19.86
N CYS A 163 7.57 4.29 -19.89
CA CYS A 163 8.42 4.25 -18.70
C CYS A 163 8.12 5.45 -17.79
N GLU A 164 7.96 5.23 -16.49
CA GLU A 164 7.60 6.31 -15.57
C GLU A 164 8.73 7.29 -15.28
N CYS A 165 9.97 6.91 -15.56
CA CYS A 165 11.14 7.77 -15.40
C CYS A 165 11.46 8.55 -16.68
N CYS A 166 11.73 7.86 -17.79
CA CYS A 166 12.17 8.50 -19.04
C CYS A 166 11.10 8.62 -20.14
N GLN A 167 9.88 8.13 -19.91
CA GLN A 167 8.77 8.11 -20.88
C GLN A 167 9.04 7.31 -22.17
N ALA A 168 10.14 6.55 -22.26
CA ALA A 168 10.42 5.67 -23.39
C ALA A 168 9.52 4.43 -23.40
N GLU A 169 9.52 3.73 -24.53
CA GLU A 169 8.85 2.43 -24.66
C GLU A 169 9.48 1.39 -23.73
N ILE A 170 8.67 0.41 -23.34
CA ILE A 170 9.08 -0.73 -22.51
C ILE A 170 8.70 -2.03 -23.21
N GLU A 171 9.52 -3.04 -23.02
CA GLU A 171 9.32 -4.36 -23.63
C GLU A 171 8.89 -5.40 -22.60
N LEU A 172 8.14 -6.41 -23.06
CA LEU A 172 7.78 -7.53 -22.22
C LEU A 172 8.98 -8.47 -22.10
N ARG A 173 9.51 -8.63 -20.90
CA ARG A 173 10.70 -9.41 -20.63
C ARG A 173 10.36 -10.66 -19.82
N LYS A 174 10.97 -11.77 -20.21
CA LYS A 174 10.91 -13.05 -19.48
C LYS A 174 12.30 -13.37 -18.95
N ARG A 175 12.43 -13.54 -17.63
CA ARG A 175 13.68 -13.94 -16.97
C ARG A 175 13.50 -15.33 -16.37
N PRO A 176 14.49 -16.24 -16.44
CA PRO A 176 14.41 -17.51 -15.72
C PRO A 176 14.09 -17.26 -14.25
N ALA A 177 13.07 -17.94 -13.73
CA ALA A 177 12.75 -17.89 -12.31
C ALA A 177 13.87 -18.59 -11.54
N ARG A 178 14.42 -17.90 -10.54
CA ARG A 178 15.41 -18.47 -9.62
C ARG A 178 14.75 -19.40 -8.61
#